data_AF-A0A9J6PNE2-F1
#
_entry.id   AF-A0A9J6PNE2-F1
#
_cell.length_a   1.000
_cell.length_b   1.000
_cell.length_c   1.000
_cell.angle_alpha   90.00
_cell.angle_beta   90.00
_cell.angle_gamma   90.00
#
_symmetry.space_group_name_H-M   'P 1'
#
loop_
_entity.id
_entity.type
_entity.pdbx_description
1 polymer ?
#
loop_
_entity_poly.entity_id
_entity_poly.type
_entity_poly.pdbx_seq_one_letter_code
_entity_poly.pdbx_strand_id
1 'polypeptide(L)' 'MMIYHVFGRYIGVKPTPSGWQLFRVDMTERKFSRIYDVIIPDEISEAEIPLWLGDIFHEAASEKYPDVKRVE' A
#
# COMPACT_ATOMS: atom_id res chain seq x y z
N MET A 1 -10.18 -5.18 2.27
CA MET A 1 -8.94 -4.39 2.34
C MET A 1 -7.86 -5.29 1.81
N MET A 2 -7.09 -4.79 0.85
CA MET A 2 -5.94 -5.49 0.29
C MET A 2 -4.72 -5.12 1.12
N ILE A 3 -3.77 -6.02 1.29
CA ILE A 3 -2.52 -5.75 2.00
C ILE A 3 -1.37 -6.05 1.07
N TYR A 4 -0.43 -5.13 1.02
CA TYR A 4 0.78 -5.21 0.21
C TYR A 4 2.00 -5.13 1.11
N HIS A 5 2.99 -5.96 0.81
CA HIS A 5 4.35 -5.77 1.28
C HIS A 5 5.05 -4.81 0.31
N VAL A 6 5.27 -3.58 0.76
CA VAL A 6 5.88 -2.47 0.01
C VAL A 6 7.27 -2.25 0.59
N PHE A 7 8.30 -2.79 -0.07
CA PHE A 7 9.71 -2.56 0.25
C PHE A 7 10.10 -2.75 1.75
N GLY A 8 9.54 -3.77 2.41
CA GLY A 8 9.82 -4.07 3.82
C GLY A 8 8.78 -3.54 4.81
N ARG A 9 7.70 -2.91 4.33
CA ARG A 9 6.59 -2.40 5.13
C ARG A 9 5.28 -3.03 4.67
N TYR A 10 4.30 -3.17 5.56
CA TYR A 10 2.96 -3.58 5.17
C TYR A 10 2.05 -2.37 5.03
N ILE A 11 1.45 -2.22 3.85
CA ILE A 11 0.52 -1.16 3.49
C ILE A 11 -0.83 -1.80 3.14
N GLY A 12 -1.87 -1.40 3.85
CA GLY A 12 -3.24 -1.78 3.58
C GLY A 12 -3.87 -0.75 2.65
N VAL A 13 -4.58 -1.21 1.62
CA VAL A 13 -5.39 -0.36 0.75
C VAL A 13 -6.84 -0.80 0.85
N LYS A 14 -7.72 0.15 1.13
CA LYS A 14 -9.15 -0.09 1.28
C LYS A 14 -9.92 0.76 0.27
N PRO A 15 -10.75 0.15 -0.61
CA PRO A 15 -11.66 0.92 -1.45
C PRO A 15 -12.75 1.56 -0.58
N THR A 16 -13.13 2.77 -0.94
CA THR A 16 -14.22 3.52 -0.33
C THR A 16 -15.04 4.23 -1.42
N PRO A 17 -16.23 4.76 -1.10
CA PRO A 17 -17.01 5.53 -2.07
C PRO A 17 -16.29 6.80 -2.59
N SER A 18 -15.30 7.31 -1.85
CA SER A 18 -14.50 8.49 -2.19
C SER A 18 -13.09 8.13 -2.64
N GLY A 19 -12.92 7.00 -3.35
CA GLY A 19 -11.62 6.52 -3.79
C GLY A 19 -10.95 5.59 -2.79
N TRP A 20 -9.64 5.73 -2.61
CA TRP A 20 -8.82 4.76 -1.88
C TRP A 20 -8.33 5.28 -0.53
N GLN A 21 -8.18 4.35 0.42
CA GLN A 21 -7.61 4.63 1.74
C GLN A 21 -6.42 3.72 2.04
N LEU A 22 -5.26 4.33 2.31
CA LEU A 22 -4.05 3.69 2.81
C LEU A 22 -3.99 3.55 4.33
N PHE A 23 -3.39 2.46 4.78
CA PHE A 23 -3.11 2.18 6.17
C PHE A 23 -1.71 1.62 6.32
N ARG A 24 -0.98 2.03 7.35
CA ARG A 24 0.14 1.23 7.87
C ARG A 24 -0.46 0.02 8.58
N VAL A 25 0.07 -1.16 8.27
CA VAL A 25 -0.39 -2.43 8.83
C VAL A 25 0.69 -3.00 9.73
N ASP A 26 0.31 -3.34 10.95
CA ASP A 26 1.06 -4.26 11.79
C ASP A 26 0.47 -5.67 11.63
N MET A 27 1.21 -6.57 11.00
CA MET A 27 0.73 -7.94 10.75
C MET A 27 0.74 -8.82 12.00
N THR A 28 1.55 -8.47 13.01
CA THR A 28 1.66 -9.24 14.26
C THR A 28 0.48 -8.96 15.18
N GLU A 29 0.18 -7.68 15.39
CA GLU A 29 -0.91 -7.25 16.28
C GLU A 29 -2.24 -7.00 15.54
N ARG A 30 -2.26 -7.14 14.21
CA ARG A 30 -3.40 -6.81 13.33
C ARG A 30 -3.94 -5.39 13.61
N LYS A 31 -3.03 -4.43 13.79
CA LYS A 31 -3.35 -3.01 13.97
C LYS A 31 -3.24 -2.26 12.65
N PHE A 32 -4.17 -1.34 12.43
CA PHE A 32 -4.28 -0.56 11.19
C PHE A 32 -4.31 0.93 11.52
N SER A 33 -3.32 1.68 11.05
CA SER A 33 -3.22 3.13 11.26
C SER A 33 -3.37 3.85 9.92
N ARG A 34 -4.31 4.80 9.82
CA ARG A 34 -4.62 5.51 8.57
C ARG A 34 -3.46 6.42 8.17
N ILE A 35 -3.09 6.40 6.89
CA ILE A 35 -2.14 7.35 6.28
C ILE A 35 -2.95 8.40 5.51
N TYR A 36 -2.85 9.66 5.91
CA TYR A 36 -3.62 10.77 5.30
C TYR A 36 -2.83 11.53 4.22
N ASP A 37 -1.50 11.55 4.33
CA ASP A 37 -0.63 12.37 3.46
C ASP A 37 -0.42 11.75 2.07
N VAL A 38 -0.97 10.56 1.82
CA VAL A 38 -0.82 9.81 0.58
C VAL A 38 -2.21 9.49 0.04
N ILE A 39 -2.51 10.04 -1.14
CA ILE A 39 -3.80 9.93 -1.82
C ILE A 39 -3.57 9.19 -3.14
N ILE A 40 -4.25 8.05 -3.33
CA ILE A 40 -4.28 7.38 -4.63
C ILE A 40 -5.29 8.11 -5.51
N PRO A 41 -4.93 8.51 -6.75
CA PRO A 41 -5.89 9.05 -7.71
C PRO A 41 -7.03 8.08 -7.98
N ASP A 42 -8.24 8.61 -8.21
CA ASP A 42 -9.46 7.81 -8.43
C ASP A 42 -9.43 7.00 -9.74
N GLU A 43 -8.60 7.41 -10.70
CA GLU A 43 -8.40 6.71 -11.98
C GLU A 43 -7.60 5.41 -11.85
N ILE A 44 -6.88 5.22 -10.73
CA ILE A 44 -6.09 4.01 -10.49
C ILE A 44 -7.04 2.84 -10.20
N SER A 45 -6.99 1.82 -11.06
CA SER A 45 -7.70 0.58 -10.84
C SER A 45 -7.04 -0.29 -9.77
N GLU A 46 -7.78 -1.27 -9.23
CA GLU A 46 -7.22 -2.22 -8.25
C GLU A 46 -5.96 -2.94 -8.76
N ALA A 47 -5.92 -3.26 -10.06
CA ALA A 47 -4.79 -3.93 -10.69
C ALA A 47 -3.53 -3.05 -10.79
N GLU A 48 -3.69 -1.73 -10.77
CA GLU A 48 -2.60 -0.75 -10.87
C GLU A 48 -2.05 -0.34 -9.51
N ILE A 49 -2.75 -0.65 -8.41
CA ILE A 49 -2.31 -0.34 -7.04
C ILE A 49 -0.87 -0.81 -6.74
N PRO A 50 -0.42 -2.04 -7.10
CA PRO A 50 0.95 -2.46 -6.81
C PRO A 50 2.00 -1.60 -7.49
N LEU A 51 1.76 -1.23 -8.75
CA LEU A 51 2.66 -0.37 -9.52
C LEU A 51 2.70 1.03 -8.90
N TRP A 52 1.53 1.61 -8.64
CA TRP A 52 1.42 2.93 -8.02
C TRP A 52 2.08 2.99 -6.64
N LEU A 53 1.90 1.97 -5.80
CA LEU A 53 2.59 1.86 -4.51
C LEU A 53 4.11 1.74 -4.68
N GLY A 54 4.57 1.06 -5.74
CA GLY A 54 5.98 0.96 -6.08
C GLY A 54 6.57 2.33 -6.42
N ASP A 55 5.84 3.12 -7.22
CA ASP A 55 6.29 4.44 -7.65
C ASP A 55 6.33 5.44 -6.50
N ILE A 56 5.29 5.51 -5.66
CA ILE A 56 5.23 6.53 -4.59
C ILE A 56 6.14 6.21 -3.40
N PHE A 57 6.47 4.93 -3.17
CA PHE A 57 7.34 4.49 -2.08
C PHE A 57 8.72 4.01 -2.55
N HIS A 58 9.12 4.28 -3.81
CA HIS A 58 10.34 3.73 -4.40
C HIS A 58 11.62 4.00 -3.59
N GLU A 59 11.67 5.10 -2.83
CA GLU A 59 12.80 5.43 -1.95
C GLU A 59 13.04 4.39 -0.84
N ALA A 60 12.03 3.59 -0.51
CA ALA A 60 12.16 2.50 0.46
C ALA A 60 12.70 1.20 -0.17
N ALA A 61 12.77 1.11 -1.50
CA ALA A 61 13.27 -0.07 -2.20
C ALA A 61 14.72 -0.36 -1.84
N SER A 62 15.05 -1.64 -1.70
CA SER A 62 16.40 -2.10 -1.39
C SER A 62 16.66 -3.45 -2.04
N GLU A 63 17.92 -3.88 -2.09
CA GLU A 63 18.27 -5.22 -2.60
C GLU A 63 17.51 -6.35 -1.90
N LYS A 64 17.24 -6.19 -0.59
CA LYS A 64 16.50 -7.18 0.20
C LYS A 64 14.99 -7.17 -0.08
N TYR A 65 14.45 -6.00 -0.39
CA TYR A 65 13.02 -5.80 -0.66
C TYR A 65 12.86 -4.94 -1.92
N PRO A 66 13.03 -5.53 -3.11
CA PRO A 66 13.08 -4.78 -4.36
C PRO A 66 11.71 -4.53 -4.99
N ASP A 67 10.66 -5.25 -4.55
CA ASP A 67 9.35 -5.24 -5.19
C ASP A 67 8.20 -4.99 -4.20
N VAL A 68 7.08 -4.53 -4.75
CA VAL A 68 5.77 -4.54 -4.09
C VAL A 68 5.05 -5.86 -4.36
N LYS A 69 4.57 -6.53 -3.31
CA LYS A 69 3.87 -7.81 -3.43
C LYS A 69 2.55 -7.78 -2.67
N ARG A 70 1.45 -8.22 -3.28
CA ARG A 70 0.19 -8.44 -2.56
C ARG A 70 0.35 -9.64 -1.61
N VAL A 71 -0.11 -9.49 -0.37
CA VAL A 71 -0.08 -10.54 0.65
C VAL A 71 -1.47 -10.97 1.09
N GLU A 72 -2.47 -10.07 1.02
CA GLU A 72 -3.90 -10.34 1.26
C GLU A 72 -4.77 -9.55 0.26
#